data_AF-A0A0G4KRP7-F1
#
_entry.id   AF-A0A0G4KRP7-F1
#
_cell.length_a   1.000
_cell.length_b   1.000
_cell.length_c   1.000
_cell.angle_alpha   90.00
_cell.angle_beta   90.00
_cell.angle_gamma   90.00
#
_symmetry.space_group_name_H-M   'P 1'
#
loop_
_entity.id
_entity.type
_entity.pdbx_description
1 polymer ?
#
loop_
_entity_poly.entity_id
_entity_poly.type
_entity_poly.pdbx_seq_one_letter_code
_entity_poly.pdbx_strand_id
1 'polypeptide(L)' 'MGFARLLYHEPQYAIIDEGTSAVSSDVEGLLYETCKERGITLITISTRASL' A
#
# COMPACT_ATOMS: atom_id res chain seq x y z
N MET A 1 -3.30 -10.29 3.35
CA MET A 1 -2.04 -11.05 3.14
C MET A 1 -1.00 -10.35 2.26
N GLY A 2 -1.34 -9.30 1.48
CA GLY A 2 -0.35 -8.52 0.71
C GLY A 2 0.53 -7.64 1.60
N PHE A 3 -0.07 -6.72 2.35
CA PHE A 3 0.66 -5.80 3.24
C PHE A 3 1.48 -6.48 4.33
N ALA A 4 1.01 -7.59 4.91
CA ALA A 4 1.80 -8.31 5.91
C ALA A 4 3.16 -8.79 5.37
N ARG A 5 3.18 -9.28 4.11
CA ARG A 5 4.44 -9.68 3.44
C ARG A 5 5.28 -8.46 3.06
N LEU A 6 4.64 -7.40 2.60
CA LEU A 6 5.31 -6.14 2.27
C LEU A 6 6.06 -5.56 3.48
N LEU A 7 5.38 -5.46 4.62
CA LEU A 7 5.93 -4.91 5.85
C LEU A 7 6.95 -5.83 6.52
N TYR A 8 6.89 -7.14 6.26
CA TYR A 8 7.89 -8.08 6.77
C TYR A 8 9.20 -8.02 5.98
N HIS A 9 9.12 -7.90 4.65
CA HIS A 9 10.30 -7.92 3.78
C HIS A 9 10.91 -6.55 3.50
N GLU A 10 10.18 -5.47 3.75
CA GLU A 10 10.64 -4.08 3.60
C GLU A 10 11.40 -3.80 2.29
N PRO A 11 10.83 -4.14 1.12
CA PRO A 11 11.49 -3.86 -0.15
C PRO A 11 11.54 -2.34 -0.41
N GLN A 12 12.53 -1.87 -1.18
CA GLN A 12 12.59 -0.45 -1.57
C GLN A 12 11.39 0.00 -2.41
N TYR A 13 10.78 -0.90 -3.17
CA TYR A 13 9.65 -0.62 -4.05
C TYR A 13 8.59 -1.73 -3.96
N ALA A 14 7.31 -1.34 -4.01
CA ALA A 14 6.21 -2.28 -4.12
C ALA A 14 5.11 -1.77 -5.04
N ILE A 15 4.65 -2.65 -5.92
CA ILE A 15 3.56 -2.38 -6.85
C ILE A 15 2.29 -3.02 -6.28
N ILE A 16 1.24 -2.23 -6.13
CA ILE A 16 -0.05 -2.68 -5.62
C ILE A 16 -1.08 -2.51 -6.74
N ASP A 17 -1.58 -3.63 -7.26
CA ASP A 17 -2.64 -3.65 -8.27
C ASP A 17 -4.01 -3.80 -7.58
N GLU A 18 -4.87 -2.80 -7.74
CA GLU A 18 -6.27 -2.79 -7.30
C GLU A 18 -6.51 -3.13 -5.81
N GLY A 19 -5.59 -2.68 -4.93
CA GLY A 19 -5.59 -2.98 -3.50
C GLY A 19 -6.68 -2.29 -2.65
N THR A 20 -7.53 -1.45 -3.26
CA THR A 20 -8.46 -0.55 -2.56
C THR A 20 -9.86 -1.13 -2.34
N SER A 21 -10.13 -2.34 -2.86
CA SER A 21 -11.44 -3.01 -2.74
C SER A 21 -11.60 -3.85 -1.47
N ALA A 22 -10.49 -4.22 -0.82
CA ALA A 22 -10.49 -5.19 0.29
C ALA A 22 -10.25 -4.55 1.67
N VAL A 23 -10.01 -3.25 1.75
CA VAL A 23 -9.77 -2.49 2.99
C VAL A 23 -10.55 -1.17 2.96
N SER A 24 -10.97 -0.66 4.12
CA SER A 24 -11.56 0.67 4.19
C SER A 24 -10.49 1.75 3.93
N SER A 25 -10.91 2.91 3.44
CA SER A 25 -10.01 4.03 3.13
C SER A 25 -9.14 4.48 4.31
N ASP A 26 -9.68 4.44 5.54
CA ASP A 26 -8.91 4.81 6.75
C ASP A 26 -7.76 3.82 7.02
N VAL A 27 -8.00 2.52 6.80
CA VAL A 27 -7.00 1.47 6.99
C VAL A 27 -5.96 1.51 5.87
N GLU A 28 -6.38 1.81 4.64
CA GLU A 28 -5.49 1.99 3.50
C GLU A 28 -4.50 3.14 3.75
N GLY A 29 -4.99 4.30 4.21
CA GLY A 29 -4.15 5.44 4.54
C GLY A 29 -3.08 5.11 5.59
N LEU A 30 -3.47 4.40 6.65
CA LEU A 30 -2.52 3.95 7.69
C LEU A 30 -1.43 3.04 7.10
N LEU A 31 -1.81 2.12 6.22
CA LEU A 31 -0.88 1.19 5.59
C LEU A 31 0.11 1.91 4.66
N TYR A 32 -0.34 2.91 3.91
CA TYR A 32 0.53 3.72 3.05
C TYR A 32 1.52 4.55 3.85
N GLU A 33 1.08 5.23 4.90
CA GLU A 33 2.00 5.98 5.76
C GLU A 33 3.01 5.05 6.45
N THR A 34 2.58 3.88 6.93
CA THR A 34 3.49 2.88 7.52
C THR A 34 4.58 2.45 6.52
N CYS A 35 4.22 2.24 5.24
CA CYS A 35 5.19 1.87 4.21
C CYS A 35 6.19 3.02 3.96
N LYS A 36 5.70 4.26 3.89
CA LYS A 36 6.52 5.45 3.68
C LYS A 36 7.50 5.69 4.82
N GLU A 37 7.06 5.53 6.07
CA GLU A 37 7.92 5.61 7.26
C GLU A 37 9.03 4.55 7.25
N ARG A 38 8.75 3.36 6.68
CA ARG A 38 9.73 2.28 6.50
C ARG A 38 10.58 2.42 5.25
N GLY A 39 10.47 3.52 4.50
CA GLY A 39 11.26 3.76 3.29
C GLY A 39 10.83 2.91 2.08
N ILE A 40 9.63 2.34 2.12
CA ILE A 40 9.06 1.54 1.03
C ILE A 40 8.34 2.50 0.08
N THR A 41 8.78 2.56 -1.18
CA THR A 41 8.12 3.34 -2.22
C THR A 41 6.97 2.55 -2.82
N LEU A 42 5.74 3.03 -2.63
CA LEU A 42 4.53 2.39 -3.19
C LEU A 42 4.20 2.94 -4.57
N ILE A 43 3.88 2.04 -5.49
CA ILE A 43 3.34 2.34 -6.82
C ILE A 43 1.98 1.64 -6.90
N THR A 44 0.90 2.42 -6.84
CA THR A 44 -0.46 1.88 -6.84
C THR A 44 -1.08 2.01 -8.23
N ILE A 45 -1.79 0.96 -8.65
CA ILE A 45 -2.63 0.97 -9.86
C ILE A 45 -4.08 0.89 -9.36
N SER A 46 -4.84 1.96 -9.57
CA SER A 46 -6.23 2.07 -9.10
C SER A 46 -7.13 2.55 -10.23
N THR A 47 -8.30 1.94 -10.34
CA THR A 47 -9.40 2.36 -11.22
C THR A 47 -10.26 3.47 -10.59
N ARG A 48 -10.13 3.72 -9.28
CA ARG A 48 -10.75 4.89 -8.63
C ARG A 48 -9.91 6.13 -8.94
N ALA A 49 -10.48 7.04 -9.71
CA ALA A 49 -9.98 8.39 -9.87
C ALA A 49 -10.17 9.16 -8.55
N SER A 50 -9.20 9.11 -7.65
CA SER A 50 -9.13 10.09 -6.56
C SER A 50 -7.70 10.23 -6.05
N LEU A 51 -7.20 11.46 -6.19
CA LEU A 51 -5.99 12.04 -5.64
C LEU A 51 -6.10 12.20 -4.12
#